data_AF-A0A1G3GC18-F1
#
_entry.id   AF-A0A1G3GC18-F1
#
_cell.length_a   1.000
_cell.length_b   1.000
_cell.length_c   1.000
_cell.angle_alpha   90.00
_cell.angle_beta   90.00
_cell.angle_gamma   90.00
#
_symmetry.space_group_name_H-M   'P 1'
#
loop_
_entity.id
_entity.type
_entity.pdbx_description
1 polymer ?
#
loop_
_entity_poly.entity_id
_entity_poly.type
_entity_poly.pdbx_seq_one_letter_code
_entity_poly.pdbx_strand_id
1 'polypeptide(L)'
;MSMNAALSGLAAAQADISTISNNIANVSTIGFRGSRVEFADVYNSSPYTTSRTTIGSGTQLVRVAQNFGQGNIVTTGNRLDLAIEGQGFFAVQSGASTANAPADLHFTRAGAFEMNAKGNIVNASGETLLGWPVAANGAALNGTFGAAQPINLPQTMGTAERTTEVQMGLHFPVDTAGDLQQDAVPPTAAFDPNAPATYAFSSPMPVRDANGVAQSAKVYFVKTAEPDATSTTTTYEAHVIVNGVEQTAAPAATLNFDENGVMDPAATAFTFGAGALAMSVDMAGSQLSAGRFTVASASDNGKGLSSLSSLSIDQTGTIWATYGAEDRVAMGKVMLASFSNPSGLRVLGNSSFAATADSGSAIVGEPSSQGFGMLRSGALESANVDLTEQLVDLIAAQRNYQASAKALETSKTMMDSIMNIRG
;
A
#
# COMPACT_ATOMS: atom_id res chain seq x y z
N MET A 1 30.95 -53.87 11.45
CA MET A 1 29.58 -53.54 11.88
C MET A 1 29.50 -52.28 12.74
N SER A 2 30.45 -52.01 13.67
CA SER A 2 30.41 -50.75 14.46
C SER A 2 30.74 -49.48 13.64
N MET A 3 31.52 -49.58 12.55
CA MET A 3 31.82 -48.41 11.70
C MET A 3 30.57 -47.82 11.03
N ASN A 4 29.62 -48.64 10.57
CA ASN A 4 28.43 -48.13 9.88
C ASN A 4 27.53 -47.35 10.84
N ALA A 5 27.33 -47.85 12.05
CA ALA A 5 26.57 -47.15 13.08
C ALA A 5 27.25 -45.84 13.53
N ALA A 6 28.58 -45.84 13.65
CA ALA A 6 29.34 -44.62 13.97
C ALA A 6 29.29 -43.59 12.83
N LEU A 7 29.41 -44.03 11.57
CA LEU A 7 29.32 -43.17 10.39
C LEU A 7 27.92 -42.58 10.23
N SER A 8 26.89 -43.40 10.44
CA SER A 8 25.50 -42.94 10.37
C SER A 8 25.18 -41.94 11.50
N GLY A 9 25.70 -42.18 12.70
CA GLY A 9 25.58 -41.24 13.83
C GLY A 9 26.30 -39.91 13.57
N LEU A 10 27.48 -39.95 12.93
CA LEU A 10 28.20 -38.75 12.49
C LEU A 10 27.39 -37.93 11.48
N ALA A 11 26.83 -38.60 10.45
CA ALA A 11 26.00 -37.95 9.44
C ALA A 11 24.70 -37.37 10.03
N ALA A 12 24.07 -38.08 10.96
CA ALA A 12 22.90 -37.60 11.68
C ALA A 12 23.21 -36.33 12.49
N ALA A 13 24.30 -36.34 13.26
CA ALA A 13 24.74 -35.17 14.02
C ALA A 13 25.10 -33.98 13.11
N GLN A 14 25.67 -34.22 11.93
CA GLN A 14 25.96 -33.17 10.95
C GLN A 14 24.67 -32.52 10.41
N ALA A 15 23.64 -33.32 10.09
CA ALA A 15 22.35 -32.80 9.66
C ALA A 15 21.65 -31.98 10.76
N ASP A 16 21.77 -32.42 12.01
CA ASP A 16 21.25 -31.71 13.18
C ASP A 16 21.94 -30.35 13.37
N ILE A 17 23.28 -30.35 13.40
CA ILE A 17 24.08 -29.12 13.48
C ILE A 17 23.73 -28.15 12.34
N SER A 18 23.57 -28.64 11.10
CA SER A 18 23.20 -27.81 9.95
C SER A 18 21.82 -27.17 10.11
N THR A 19 20.85 -27.92 10.65
CA THR A 19 19.48 -27.44 10.83
C THR A 19 19.40 -26.41 11.97
N ILE A 20 20.05 -26.70 13.10
CA ILE A 20 20.16 -25.76 14.23
C ILE A 20 20.88 -24.48 13.80
N SER A 21 21.97 -24.60 13.03
CA SER A 21 22.70 -23.44 12.51
C SER A 21 21.82 -22.58 11.59
N ASN A 22 20.97 -23.20 10.77
CA ASN A 22 20.01 -22.48 9.93
C ASN A 22 18.94 -21.76 10.77
N ASN A 23 18.44 -22.40 11.82
CA ASN A 23 17.49 -21.77 12.75
C ASN A 23 18.11 -20.55 13.45
N ILE A 24 19.34 -20.69 13.96
CA ILE A 24 20.07 -19.60 14.60
C ILE A 24 20.30 -18.44 13.62
N ALA A 25 20.70 -18.72 12.39
CA ALA A 25 20.94 -17.71 11.38
C ALA A 25 19.68 -16.91 11.01
N ASN A 26 18.50 -17.52 11.12
CA ASN A 26 17.22 -16.92 10.74
C ASN A 26 16.37 -16.47 11.94
N VAL A 27 16.92 -16.41 13.16
CA VAL A 27 16.16 -16.02 14.36
C VAL A 27 15.58 -14.60 14.27
N SER A 28 16.21 -13.70 13.50
CA SER A 28 15.73 -12.34 13.26
C SER A 28 14.89 -12.19 12.00
N THR A 29 14.71 -13.26 11.22
CA THR A 29 13.96 -13.22 9.97
C THR A 29 12.46 -13.29 10.26
N ILE A 30 11.72 -12.29 9.77
CA ILE A 30 10.26 -12.18 9.95
C ILE A 30 9.55 -13.37 9.31
N GLY A 31 8.57 -13.94 10.02
CA GLY A 31 7.77 -15.07 9.56
C GLY A 31 8.55 -16.38 9.36
N PHE A 32 9.82 -16.46 9.79
CA PHE A 32 10.60 -17.69 9.70
C PHE A 32 10.02 -18.78 10.61
N ARG A 33 10.09 -20.02 10.13
CA ARG A 33 9.64 -21.22 10.84
C ARG A 33 10.86 -22.09 11.15
N GLY A 34 11.05 -22.37 12.43
CA GLY A 34 12.12 -23.24 12.90
C GLY A 34 11.97 -24.65 12.32
N SER A 35 13.09 -25.25 11.97
CA SER A 35 13.16 -26.61 11.44
C SER A 35 13.71 -27.57 12.50
N ARG A 36 13.24 -28.82 12.51
CA ARG A 36 13.82 -29.88 13.34
C ARG A 36 14.08 -31.13 12.51
N VAL A 37 15.09 -31.87 12.92
CA VAL A 37 15.50 -33.11 12.26
C VAL A 37 14.79 -34.30 12.91
N GLU A 38 14.17 -35.16 12.11
CA GLU A 38 13.51 -36.37 12.58
C GLU A 38 14.34 -37.59 12.13
N PHE A 39 14.79 -38.39 13.09
CA PHE A 39 15.60 -39.59 12.86
C PHE A 39 14.80 -40.86 13.09
N ALA A 40 15.20 -41.94 12.40
CA ALA A 40 14.76 -43.31 12.69
C ALA A 40 15.97 -44.21 12.89
N ASP A 41 15.82 -45.24 13.70
CA ASP A 41 16.81 -46.29 13.81
C ASP A 41 16.78 -47.20 12.56
N VAL A 42 17.93 -47.81 12.27
CA VAL A 42 18.06 -48.76 11.17
C VAL A 42 18.25 -50.14 11.76
N TYR A 43 17.29 -51.03 11.53
CA TYR A 43 17.38 -52.44 11.89
C TYR A 43 17.42 -53.31 10.64
N ASN A 44 18.30 -54.32 10.65
CA ASN A 44 18.30 -55.35 9.63
C ASN A 44 17.61 -56.60 10.19
N SER A 45 16.30 -56.71 10.01
CA SER A 45 15.52 -57.89 10.40
C SER A 45 15.43 -58.87 9.23
N SER A 46 16.25 -59.92 9.26
CA SER A 46 16.03 -61.07 8.38
C SER A 46 14.95 -61.97 8.99
N PRO A 47 14.02 -62.54 8.20
CA PRO A 47 13.01 -63.46 8.71
C PRO A 47 13.59 -64.73 9.39
N TYR A 48 14.89 -64.98 9.25
CA TYR A 48 15.61 -66.09 9.89
C TYR A 48 16.44 -65.70 11.11
N THR A 49 16.47 -64.42 11.49
CA THR A 49 17.25 -63.95 12.65
C THR A 49 16.39 -63.90 13.91
N THR A 50 16.90 -64.46 15.01
CA THR A 50 16.26 -64.36 16.33
C THR A 50 16.21 -62.89 16.77
N SER A 51 15.00 -62.35 16.93
CA SER A 51 14.79 -60.94 17.31
C SER A 51 15.56 -60.53 18.59
N ARG A 52 15.72 -61.45 19.56
CA ARG A 52 16.45 -61.21 20.82
C ARG A 52 17.96 -60.97 20.66
N THR A 53 18.55 -61.27 19.51
CA THR A 53 20.01 -61.12 19.27
C THR A 53 20.33 -60.14 18.15
N THR A 54 19.33 -59.42 17.61
CA THR A 54 19.56 -58.47 16.51
C THR A 54 20.06 -57.14 17.06
N ILE A 55 21.25 -56.72 16.61
CA ILE A 55 21.86 -55.44 16.99
C ILE A 55 21.45 -54.39 15.95
N GLY A 56 21.15 -53.16 16.39
CA GLY A 56 20.86 -52.04 15.50
C GLY A 56 22.04 -51.67 14.59
N SER A 57 21.74 -51.23 13.38
CA SER A 57 22.73 -50.88 12.34
C SER A 57 23.04 -49.38 12.27
N GLY A 58 22.47 -48.57 13.15
CA GLY A 58 22.68 -47.12 13.22
C GLY A 58 21.38 -46.33 13.17
N THR A 59 21.47 -45.10 12.67
CA THR A 59 20.36 -44.15 12.53
C THR A 59 20.34 -43.57 11.13
N GLN A 60 19.18 -43.11 10.67
CA GLN A 60 19.04 -42.40 9.41
C GLN A 60 18.16 -41.17 9.56
N LEU A 61 18.42 -40.16 8.73
CA LEU A 61 17.56 -39.00 8.60
C LEU A 61 16.28 -39.38 7.86
N VAL A 62 15.12 -39.20 8.50
CA VAL A 62 13.81 -39.44 7.87
C VAL A 62 13.35 -38.18 7.16
N ARG A 63 13.37 -37.04 7.86
CA ARG A 63 12.87 -35.75 7.33
C ARG A 63 13.39 -34.58 8.16
N VAL A 64 13.44 -33.40 7.54
CA VAL A 64 13.52 -32.10 8.22
C VAL A 64 12.12 -31.49 8.24
N ALA A 65 11.49 -31.39 9.41
CA ALA A 65 10.14 -30.89 9.57
C ALA A 65 10.13 -29.43 10.02
N GLN A 66 9.29 -28.60 9.39
CA GLN A 66 9.04 -27.22 9.80
C GLN A 66 8.08 -27.18 11.00
N ASN A 67 8.33 -26.29 11.95
CA ASN A 67 7.44 -25.99 13.07
C ASN A 67 6.61 -24.74 12.74
N PHE A 68 5.30 -24.89 12.61
CA PHE A 68 4.36 -23.79 12.30
C PHE A 68 3.71 -23.15 13.55
N GLY A 69 4.28 -23.36 14.73
CA GLY A 69 3.90 -22.63 15.94
C GLY A 69 4.04 -21.12 15.77
N GLN A 70 3.22 -20.37 16.49
CA GLN A 70 3.20 -18.91 16.47
C GLN A 70 4.49 -18.33 17.09
N GLY A 71 5.11 -17.38 16.40
CA GLY A 71 6.21 -16.56 16.93
C GLY A 71 5.70 -15.33 17.69
N ASN A 72 6.61 -14.60 18.33
CA ASN A 72 6.23 -13.37 19.03
C ASN A 72 5.76 -12.29 18.05
N ILE A 73 4.72 -11.53 18.41
CA ILE A 73 4.22 -10.42 17.60
C ILE A 73 4.82 -9.11 18.11
N VAL A 74 5.54 -8.41 17.24
CA VAL A 74 6.20 -7.14 17.55
C VAL A 74 5.53 -6.01 16.79
N THR A 75 5.12 -4.97 17.52
CA THR A 75 4.54 -3.76 16.91
C THR A 75 5.65 -2.95 16.22
N THR A 76 5.43 -2.57 14.96
CA THR A 76 6.37 -1.77 14.15
C THR A 76 5.87 -0.34 13.90
N GLY A 77 4.56 -0.11 14.00
CA GLY A 77 3.92 1.18 13.71
C GLY A 77 3.65 1.44 12.23
N ASN A 78 4.18 0.63 11.31
CA ASN A 78 3.84 0.69 9.89
C ASN A 78 2.53 -0.05 9.60
N ARG A 79 1.54 0.61 9.00
CA ARG A 79 0.19 0.04 8.84
C ARG A 79 0.12 -1.14 7.87
N LEU A 80 1.06 -1.20 6.91
CA LEU A 80 1.18 -2.31 5.96
C LEU A 80 1.97 -3.50 6.52
N ASP A 81 2.54 -3.37 7.72
CA ASP A 81 3.05 -4.52 8.45
C ASP A 81 1.88 -5.26 9.08
N LEU A 82 1.68 -6.49 8.63
CA LEU A 82 0.57 -7.35 9.03
C LEU A 82 1.10 -8.59 9.76
N ALA A 83 0.57 -8.87 10.94
CA ALA A 83 0.79 -10.13 11.63
C ALA A 83 -0.52 -10.93 11.67
N ILE A 84 -0.41 -12.25 11.45
CA ILE A 84 -1.51 -13.19 11.69
C ILE A 84 -1.37 -13.69 13.12
N GLU A 85 -2.40 -13.49 13.94
CA GLU A 85 -2.49 -14.06 15.27
C GLU A 85 -3.36 -15.32 15.21
N GLY A 86 -2.71 -16.48 15.13
CA GLY A 86 -3.36 -17.79 15.03
C GLY A 86 -2.97 -18.58 13.78
N GLN A 87 -3.93 -19.33 13.24
CA GLN A 87 -3.73 -20.17 12.05
C GLN A 87 -3.97 -19.42 10.75
N GLY A 88 -3.29 -19.81 9.67
CA GLY A 88 -3.44 -19.20 8.34
C GLY A 88 -2.11 -18.72 7.76
N PHE A 89 -2.09 -18.40 6.49
CA PHE A 89 -0.96 -17.85 5.75
C PHE A 89 -1.48 -16.75 4.84
N PHE A 90 -0.68 -15.71 4.61
CA PHE A 90 -0.92 -14.78 3.53
C PHE A 90 -0.73 -15.51 2.20
N ALA A 91 -1.69 -15.37 1.30
CA ALA A 91 -1.55 -15.80 -0.07
C ALA A 91 -0.95 -14.65 -0.89
N VAL A 92 0.21 -14.90 -1.51
CA VAL A 92 0.88 -13.96 -2.39
C VAL A 92 1.06 -14.60 -3.75
N GLN A 93 1.09 -13.80 -4.81
CA GLN A 93 1.40 -14.29 -6.15
C GLN A 93 2.65 -13.62 -6.70
N SER A 94 3.49 -14.42 -7.36
CA SER A 94 4.61 -13.91 -8.15
C SER A 94 4.14 -13.55 -9.56
N GLY A 95 4.34 -12.28 -9.95
CA GLY A 95 3.93 -11.76 -11.26
C GLY A 95 2.45 -11.36 -11.36
N ALA A 96 2.08 -10.77 -12.50
CA ALA A 96 0.69 -10.45 -12.79
C ALA A 96 -0.04 -11.72 -13.22
N SER A 97 -1.06 -12.14 -12.46
CA SER A 97 -2.04 -13.14 -12.92
C SER A 97 -2.69 -12.64 -14.21
N THR A 98 -2.20 -13.13 -15.35
CA THR A 98 -2.98 -13.14 -16.59
C THR A 98 -4.03 -14.23 -16.47
N ALA A 99 -5.27 -13.93 -16.86
CA ALA A 99 -6.46 -14.78 -16.75
C ALA A 99 -6.34 -16.25 -17.25
N ASN A 100 -5.21 -16.64 -17.86
CA ASN A 100 -4.98 -17.94 -18.50
C ASN A 100 -3.68 -18.65 -18.07
N ALA A 101 -2.96 -18.19 -17.04
CA ALA A 101 -1.83 -18.93 -16.46
C ALA A 101 -2.07 -19.12 -14.96
N PRO A 102 -1.79 -20.31 -14.39
CA PRO A 102 -1.80 -20.44 -12.93
C PRO A 102 -0.78 -19.45 -12.39
N ALA A 103 -1.26 -18.44 -11.65
CA ALA A 103 -0.38 -17.60 -10.86
C ALA A 103 0.47 -18.50 -9.98
N ASP A 104 1.80 -18.26 -9.94
CA ASP A 104 2.66 -19.01 -9.02
C ASP A 104 2.34 -18.52 -7.61
N LEU A 105 1.54 -19.32 -6.92
CA LEU A 105 0.93 -18.99 -5.64
C LEU A 105 1.85 -19.45 -4.52
N HIS A 106 2.31 -18.47 -3.76
CA HIS A 106 3.12 -18.71 -2.59
C HIS A 106 2.33 -18.34 -1.33
N PHE A 107 2.67 -19.00 -0.25
CA PHE A 107 2.07 -18.81 1.06
C PHE A 107 3.14 -18.37 2.02
N THR A 108 2.88 -17.33 2.81
CA THR A 108 3.88 -16.82 3.75
C THR A 108 3.25 -16.38 5.05
N ARG A 109 4.05 -16.40 6.12
CA ARG A 109 3.74 -15.77 7.41
C ARG A 109 4.41 -14.41 7.55
N ALA A 110 5.36 -14.08 6.68
CA ALA A 110 6.00 -12.79 6.67
C ALA A 110 5.02 -11.76 6.10
N GLY A 111 4.57 -10.83 6.94
CA GLY A 111 3.64 -9.78 6.53
C GLY A 111 4.29 -8.40 6.46
N ALA A 112 5.59 -8.33 6.15
CA ALA A 112 6.25 -7.08 5.79
C ALA A 112 5.86 -6.71 4.36
N PHE A 113 4.81 -5.89 4.23
CA PHE A 113 4.31 -5.43 2.94
C PHE A 113 4.54 -3.94 2.74
N GLU A 114 4.67 -3.56 1.47
CA GLU A 114 4.83 -2.20 1.01
C GLU A 114 3.90 -1.94 -0.17
N MET A 115 3.59 -0.67 -0.43
CA MET A 115 2.81 -0.27 -1.60
C MET A 115 3.76 0.10 -2.74
N ASN A 116 3.59 -0.53 -3.91
CA ASN A 116 4.37 -0.14 -5.09
C ASN A 116 3.74 1.04 -5.84
N ALA A 117 4.45 1.56 -6.86
CA ALA A 117 3.97 2.70 -7.67
C ALA A 117 2.66 2.43 -8.44
N LYS A 118 2.27 1.16 -8.62
CA LYS A 118 0.99 0.77 -9.24
C LYS A 118 -0.15 0.67 -8.23
N GLY A 119 0.11 0.93 -6.95
CA GLY A 119 -0.85 0.78 -5.86
C GLY A 119 -1.02 -0.64 -5.33
N ASN A 120 -0.30 -1.64 -5.87
CA ASN A 120 -0.42 -3.00 -5.33
C ASN A 120 0.35 -3.14 -4.03
N ILE A 121 -0.21 -3.89 -3.08
CA ILE A 121 0.48 -4.31 -1.87
C ILE A 121 1.42 -5.47 -2.22
N VAL A 122 2.72 -5.27 -2.03
CA VAL A 122 3.77 -6.23 -2.37
C VAL A 122 4.65 -6.55 -1.17
N ASN A 123 5.24 -7.74 -1.14
CA ASN A 123 6.32 -8.05 -0.20
C ASN A 123 7.69 -7.61 -0.76
N ALA A 124 8.75 -7.79 0.02
CA ALA A 124 10.13 -7.47 -0.38
C ALA A 124 10.63 -8.25 -1.62
N SER A 125 9.98 -9.37 -1.97
CA SER A 125 10.27 -10.15 -3.19
C SER A 125 9.49 -9.65 -4.42
N GLY A 126 8.64 -8.63 -4.27
CA GLY A 126 7.80 -8.07 -5.34
C GLY A 126 6.51 -8.85 -5.59
N GLU A 127 6.17 -9.82 -4.74
CA GLU A 127 4.96 -10.63 -4.87
C GLU A 127 3.76 -9.88 -4.31
N THR A 128 2.64 -9.89 -5.01
CA THR A 128 1.45 -9.12 -4.61
C THR A 128 0.58 -9.89 -3.64
N LEU A 129 0.12 -9.24 -2.58
CA LEU A 129 -0.84 -9.78 -1.63
C LEU A 129 -2.21 -9.99 -2.28
N LEU A 130 -2.77 -11.19 -2.10
CA LEU A 130 -4.09 -11.53 -2.60
C LEU A 130 -5.17 -11.25 -1.56
N GLY A 131 -6.32 -10.82 -2.06
CA GLY A 131 -7.52 -10.59 -1.27
C GLY A 131 -8.76 -10.74 -2.12
N TRP A 132 -9.91 -10.60 -1.48
CA TRP A 132 -11.19 -10.55 -2.18
C TRP A 132 -11.63 -9.11 -2.44
N PRO A 133 -12.29 -8.88 -3.59
CA PRO A 133 -13.01 -7.63 -3.78
C PRO A 133 -14.11 -7.51 -2.74
N VAL A 134 -14.33 -6.30 -2.27
CA VAL A 134 -15.32 -5.99 -1.22
C VAL A 134 -16.39 -5.05 -1.75
N ALA A 135 -17.59 -5.15 -1.18
CA ALA A 135 -18.61 -4.13 -1.35
C ALA A 135 -18.27 -2.88 -0.54
N ALA A 136 -19.01 -1.78 -0.75
CA ALA A 136 -18.78 -0.51 -0.05
C ALA A 136 -18.83 -0.61 1.49
N ASN A 137 -19.53 -1.63 2.02
CA ASN A 137 -19.61 -1.91 3.45
C ASN A 137 -18.43 -2.75 4.00
N GLY A 138 -17.46 -3.13 3.15
CA GLY A 138 -16.32 -3.98 3.52
C GLY A 138 -16.59 -5.49 3.52
N ALA A 139 -17.80 -5.94 3.19
CA ALA A 139 -18.10 -7.37 3.06
C ALA A 139 -17.46 -7.92 1.78
N ALA A 140 -16.87 -9.12 1.86
CA ALA A 140 -16.33 -9.79 0.68
C ALA A 140 -17.45 -10.14 -0.30
N LEU A 141 -17.26 -9.80 -1.58
CA LEU A 141 -18.23 -10.10 -2.65
C LEU A 141 -18.26 -11.61 -2.95
N ASN A 142 -17.12 -12.27 -2.82
CA ASN A 142 -16.97 -13.71 -3.07
C ASN A 142 -15.76 -14.23 -2.29
N GLY A 143 -15.99 -15.12 -1.31
CA GLY A 143 -14.95 -15.72 -0.46
C GLY A 143 -14.29 -16.99 -1.04
N THR A 144 -14.39 -17.23 -2.35
CA THR A 144 -13.76 -18.39 -2.99
C THR A 144 -12.36 -18.06 -3.50
N PHE A 145 -11.51 -19.08 -3.60
CA PHE A 145 -10.15 -18.93 -4.10
C PHE A 145 -10.08 -18.31 -5.51
N GLY A 146 -10.98 -18.72 -6.41
CA GLY A 146 -11.00 -18.24 -7.80
C GLY A 146 -11.41 -16.76 -7.96
N ALA A 147 -11.96 -16.15 -6.92
CA ALA A 147 -12.30 -14.73 -6.88
C ALA A 147 -11.19 -13.86 -6.25
N ALA A 148 -10.10 -14.47 -5.78
CA ALA A 148 -8.98 -13.75 -5.21
C ALA A 148 -8.25 -12.94 -6.30
N GLN A 149 -7.97 -11.68 -6.00
CA GLN A 149 -7.26 -10.76 -6.87
C GLN A 149 -6.20 -10.01 -6.08
N PRO A 150 -5.13 -9.50 -6.73
CA PRO A 150 -4.17 -8.61 -6.08
C PRO A 150 -4.88 -7.41 -5.50
N ILE A 151 -4.59 -7.11 -4.23
CA ILE A 151 -5.16 -5.93 -3.60
C ILE A 151 -4.46 -4.69 -4.19
N ASN A 152 -5.25 -3.81 -4.80
CA ASN A 152 -4.81 -2.54 -5.35
C ASN A 152 -5.39 -1.38 -4.55
N LEU A 153 -4.50 -0.48 -4.14
CA LEU A 153 -4.75 0.77 -3.46
C LEU A 153 -4.26 1.90 -4.38
N PRO A 154 -5.12 2.47 -5.25
CA PRO A 154 -4.68 3.52 -6.14
C PRO A 154 -4.22 4.73 -5.32
N GLN A 155 -3.18 5.44 -5.76
CA GLN A 155 -2.67 6.60 -5.01
C GLN A 155 -3.60 7.83 -5.09
N THR A 156 -4.50 7.81 -6.07
CA THR A 156 -5.52 8.84 -6.27
C THR A 156 -6.84 8.17 -6.61
N MET A 157 -7.95 8.76 -6.15
CA MET A 157 -9.28 8.25 -6.41
C MET A 157 -10.23 9.41 -6.75
N GLY A 158 -11.35 9.08 -7.40
CA GLY A 158 -12.34 10.04 -7.86
C GLY A 158 -12.29 10.28 -9.37
N THR A 159 -13.27 11.01 -9.87
CA THR A 159 -13.33 11.47 -11.26
C THR A 159 -12.94 12.93 -11.28
N ALA A 160 -11.87 13.25 -12.01
CA ALA A 160 -11.52 14.63 -12.28
C ALA A 160 -12.66 15.31 -13.06
N GLU A 161 -13.10 16.47 -12.59
CA GLU A 161 -14.10 17.28 -13.25
C GLU A 161 -13.47 18.65 -13.53
N ARG A 162 -13.51 19.07 -14.80
CA ARG A 162 -13.07 20.41 -15.15
C ARG A 162 -13.98 21.45 -14.51
N THR A 163 -13.41 22.57 -14.11
CA THR A 163 -14.20 23.74 -13.71
C THR A 163 -15.11 24.17 -14.87
N THR A 164 -16.40 24.29 -14.58
CA THR A 164 -17.40 24.91 -15.47
C THR A 164 -18.03 26.15 -14.85
N GLU A 165 -17.89 26.32 -13.53
CA GLU A 165 -18.42 27.44 -12.77
C GLU A 165 -17.41 27.91 -11.72
N VAL A 166 -17.22 29.23 -11.65
CA VAL A 166 -16.44 29.92 -10.61
C VAL A 166 -17.33 30.97 -9.97
N GLN A 167 -17.46 30.95 -8.66
CA GLN A 167 -18.19 31.95 -7.88
C GLN A 167 -17.18 32.87 -7.18
N MET A 168 -17.35 34.20 -7.34
CA MET A 168 -16.47 35.20 -6.76
C MET A 168 -17.26 36.35 -6.13
N GLY A 169 -17.09 36.58 -4.84
CA GLY A 169 -17.55 37.81 -4.18
C GLY A 169 -16.40 38.81 -4.11
N LEU A 170 -16.57 40.02 -4.64
CA LEU A 170 -15.51 41.02 -4.72
C LEU A 170 -15.92 42.34 -4.06
N HIS A 171 -14.97 43.00 -3.39
CA HIS A 171 -15.13 44.37 -2.94
C HIS A 171 -14.28 45.30 -3.80
N PHE A 172 -14.93 46.19 -4.54
CA PHE A 172 -14.28 47.21 -5.33
C PHE A 172 -14.18 48.51 -4.52
N PRO A 173 -13.04 49.21 -4.55
CA PRO A 173 -12.85 50.40 -3.74
C PRO A 173 -13.66 51.59 -4.30
N VAL A 174 -14.25 52.39 -3.42
CA VAL A 174 -14.76 53.74 -3.73
C VAL A 174 -13.83 54.81 -3.15
N ASP A 175 -13.53 55.84 -3.94
CA ASP A 175 -12.79 56.99 -3.44
C ASP A 175 -13.72 57.82 -2.54
N THR A 176 -13.30 58.07 -1.29
CA THR A 176 -14.05 58.88 -0.31
C THR A 176 -13.34 60.21 -0.02
N ALA A 177 -12.26 60.54 -0.73
CA ALA A 177 -11.34 61.62 -0.34
C ALA A 177 -11.05 62.67 -1.41
N GLY A 178 -11.72 62.69 -2.57
CA GLY A 178 -11.57 63.78 -3.56
C GLY A 178 -10.13 63.97 -4.07
N ASP A 179 -9.29 62.96 -3.91
CA ASP A 179 -7.97 62.86 -4.51
C ASP A 179 -8.05 61.69 -5.49
N LEU A 180 -8.37 62.03 -6.73
CA LEU A 180 -8.46 61.13 -7.87
C LEU A 180 -7.06 60.59 -8.23
N GLN A 181 -6.46 59.81 -7.34
CA GLN A 181 -5.61 58.70 -7.77
C GLN A 181 -6.38 57.39 -7.61
N GLN A 182 -7.52 57.34 -8.29
CA GLN A 182 -7.90 56.12 -8.97
C GLN A 182 -6.97 55.97 -10.19
N ASP A 183 -6.02 55.03 -10.13
CA ASP A 183 -5.12 54.73 -11.26
C ASP A 183 -5.85 54.05 -12.45
N ALA A 184 -7.17 54.17 -12.53
CA ALA A 184 -7.96 53.68 -13.64
C ALA A 184 -8.50 54.86 -14.47
N VAL A 185 -7.59 55.54 -15.18
CA VAL A 185 -7.97 56.24 -16.41
C VAL A 185 -8.66 55.19 -17.29
N PRO A 186 -9.84 55.45 -17.88
CA PRO A 186 -10.39 54.57 -18.93
C PRO A 186 -9.25 54.31 -19.91
N PRO A 187 -8.80 53.07 -20.10
CA PRO A 187 -7.55 52.88 -20.81
C PRO A 187 -7.75 53.43 -22.22
N THR A 188 -6.94 54.41 -22.58
CA THR A 188 -6.91 54.94 -23.96
C THR A 188 -6.39 53.89 -24.94
N ALA A 189 -5.87 52.77 -24.42
CA ALA A 189 -5.39 51.59 -25.12
C ALA A 189 -6.28 50.37 -24.84
N ALA A 190 -6.22 49.38 -25.74
CA ALA A 190 -6.88 48.09 -25.52
C ALA A 190 -6.29 47.36 -24.29
N PHE A 191 -7.10 46.49 -23.67
CA PHE A 191 -6.68 45.63 -22.55
C PHE A 191 -5.45 44.79 -22.93
N ASP A 192 -4.39 44.84 -22.10
CA ASP A 192 -3.22 43.96 -22.18
C ASP A 192 -2.80 43.50 -20.77
N PRO A 193 -2.84 42.18 -20.47
CA PRO A 193 -2.49 41.68 -19.13
C PRO A 193 -1.04 41.90 -18.71
N ASN A 194 -0.14 42.19 -19.65
CA ASN A 194 1.27 42.47 -19.37
C ASN A 194 1.55 43.96 -19.14
N ALA A 195 0.56 44.82 -19.37
CA ALA A 195 0.66 46.26 -19.17
C ALA A 195 -0.22 46.69 -17.99
N PRO A 196 0.36 46.91 -16.78
CA PRO A 196 -0.41 47.25 -15.58
C PRO A 196 -1.28 48.50 -15.68
N ALA A 197 -1.02 49.37 -16.65
CA ALA A 197 -1.79 50.59 -16.89
C ALA A 197 -3.11 50.35 -17.66
N THR A 198 -3.37 49.15 -18.19
CA THR A 198 -4.59 48.87 -18.99
C THR A 198 -5.73 48.25 -18.18
N TYR A 199 -5.56 48.04 -16.87
CA TYR A 199 -6.58 47.46 -15.99
C TYR A 199 -6.52 48.10 -14.60
N ALA A 200 -7.64 48.12 -13.89
CA ALA A 200 -7.74 48.69 -12.54
C ALA A 200 -7.32 47.66 -11.48
N PHE A 201 -7.88 46.44 -11.57
CA PHE A 201 -7.65 45.39 -10.59
C PHE A 201 -7.43 44.05 -11.27
N SER A 202 -6.70 43.16 -10.60
CA SER A 202 -6.58 41.77 -11.03
C SER A 202 -6.65 40.87 -9.81
N SER A 203 -7.32 39.73 -9.95
CA SER A 203 -7.43 38.73 -8.91
C SER A 203 -7.16 37.33 -9.47
N PRO A 204 -6.43 36.47 -8.75
CA PRO A 204 -6.39 35.05 -9.10
C PRO A 204 -7.78 34.43 -8.93
N MET A 205 -8.09 33.45 -9.78
CA MET A 205 -9.31 32.65 -9.67
C MET A 205 -8.95 31.15 -9.67
N PRO A 206 -9.72 30.30 -8.95
CA PRO A 206 -9.55 28.86 -9.03
C PRO A 206 -10.12 28.31 -10.34
N VAL A 207 -9.29 27.68 -11.17
CA VAL A 207 -9.70 26.96 -12.37
C VAL A 207 -8.93 25.66 -12.45
N ARG A 208 -9.57 24.58 -12.87
CA ARG A 208 -8.99 23.26 -13.08
C ARG A 208 -9.20 22.79 -14.52
N ASP A 209 -8.28 21.98 -15.02
CA ASP A 209 -8.43 21.31 -16.32
C ASP A 209 -9.24 20.00 -16.21
N ALA A 210 -9.40 19.29 -17.34
CA ALA A 210 -10.11 18.02 -17.41
C ALA A 210 -9.44 16.89 -16.60
N ASN A 211 -8.18 17.08 -16.20
CA ASN A 211 -7.41 16.15 -15.37
C ASN A 211 -7.47 16.55 -13.89
N GLY A 212 -8.21 17.62 -13.54
CA GLY A 212 -8.39 18.10 -12.18
C GLY A 212 -7.20 18.91 -11.65
N VAL A 213 -6.24 19.23 -12.51
CA VAL A 213 -5.03 19.99 -12.18
C VAL A 213 -5.37 21.49 -12.19
N ALA A 214 -4.96 22.20 -11.14
CA ALA A 214 -5.15 23.64 -11.04
C ALA A 214 -4.38 24.38 -12.14
N GLN A 215 -5.06 25.28 -12.84
CA GLN A 215 -4.53 26.11 -13.90
C GLN A 215 -4.22 27.51 -13.38
N SER A 216 -3.27 28.20 -14.01
CA SER A 216 -3.00 29.60 -13.65
C SER A 216 -4.06 30.49 -14.28
N ALA A 217 -5.03 30.94 -13.49
CA ALA A 217 -6.12 31.79 -13.96
C ALA A 217 -6.21 33.10 -13.17
N LYS A 218 -6.41 34.21 -13.89
CA LYS A 218 -6.62 35.54 -13.33
C LYS A 218 -7.76 36.25 -14.04
N VAL A 219 -8.56 36.97 -13.27
CA VAL A 219 -9.56 37.90 -13.78
C VAL A 219 -9.04 39.31 -13.59
N TYR A 220 -9.16 40.11 -14.64
CA TYR A 220 -8.76 41.50 -14.70
C TYR A 220 -10.01 42.35 -14.83
N PHE A 221 -10.04 43.48 -14.14
CA PHE A 221 -11.16 44.41 -14.14
C PHE A 221 -10.71 45.73 -14.73
N VAL A 222 -11.33 46.11 -15.84
CA VAL A 222 -11.11 47.39 -16.51
C VAL A 222 -12.28 48.30 -16.17
N LYS A 223 -12.02 49.49 -15.65
CA LYS A 223 -13.09 50.44 -15.37
C LYS A 223 -13.49 51.14 -16.68
N THR A 224 -14.76 51.05 -17.06
CA THR A 224 -15.26 51.55 -18.35
C THR A 224 -16.22 52.73 -18.19
N ALA A 225 -16.88 52.87 -17.05
CA ALA A 225 -17.74 54.01 -16.75
C ALA A 225 -17.65 54.44 -15.28
N GLU A 226 -17.78 55.75 -15.06
CA GLU A 226 -17.94 56.39 -13.77
C GLU A 226 -19.30 57.07 -13.65
N PRO A 227 -19.83 57.23 -12.43
CA PRO A 227 -21.02 58.03 -12.22
C PRO A 227 -20.81 59.48 -12.71
N ASP A 228 -21.69 59.95 -13.58
CA ASP A 228 -21.72 61.31 -14.09
C ASP A 228 -23.07 61.97 -13.81
N ALA A 229 -23.29 63.19 -14.31
CA ALA A 229 -24.53 63.92 -14.09
C ALA A 229 -25.78 63.25 -14.71
N THR A 230 -25.61 62.20 -15.51
CA THR A 230 -26.67 61.51 -16.27
C THR A 230 -26.80 60.02 -15.96
N SER A 231 -25.75 59.38 -15.41
CA SER A 231 -25.72 57.98 -15.00
C SER A 231 -25.12 57.86 -13.61
N THR A 232 -25.79 57.18 -12.69
CA THR A 232 -25.28 56.91 -11.34
C THR A 232 -24.51 55.59 -11.24
N THR A 233 -24.33 54.89 -12.37
CA THR A 233 -23.73 53.54 -12.40
C THR A 233 -22.22 53.59 -12.56
N THR A 234 -21.51 52.80 -11.76
CA THR A 234 -20.10 52.48 -12.01
C THR A 234 -20.01 51.16 -12.76
N THR A 235 -19.24 51.11 -13.85
CA THR A 235 -19.11 49.88 -14.67
C THR A 235 -17.67 49.40 -14.75
N TYR A 236 -17.50 48.09 -14.54
CA TYR A 236 -16.25 47.37 -14.79
C TYR A 236 -16.46 46.29 -15.85
N GLU A 237 -15.52 46.14 -16.77
CA GLU A 237 -15.45 45.02 -17.69
C GLU A 237 -14.45 43.98 -17.17
N ALA A 238 -14.87 42.72 -17.10
CA ALA A 238 -14.05 41.61 -16.64
C ALA A 238 -13.41 40.86 -17.82
N HIS A 239 -12.09 40.71 -17.79
CA HIS A 239 -11.31 39.89 -18.73
C HIS A 239 -10.67 38.72 -18.00
N VAL A 240 -10.85 37.50 -18.52
CA VAL A 240 -10.33 36.29 -17.89
C VAL A 240 -9.17 35.75 -18.70
N ILE A 241 -8.05 35.47 -18.03
CA ILE A 241 -6.89 34.83 -18.64
C ILE A 241 -6.61 33.52 -17.93
N VAL A 242 -6.51 32.45 -18.71
CA VAL A 242 -6.17 31.11 -18.24
C VAL A 242 -4.92 30.66 -18.99
N ASN A 243 -3.85 30.33 -18.26
CA ASN A 243 -2.54 29.94 -18.77
C ASN A 243 -1.95 30.94 -19.80
N GLY A 244 -2.17 32.23 -19.56
CA GLY A 244 -1.69 33.30 -20.45
C GLY A 244 -2.53 33.51 -21.72
N VAL A 245 -3.62 32.76 -21.90
CA VAL A 245 -4.56 32.95 -23.01
C VAL A 245 -5.84 33.61 -22.50
N GLU A 246 -6.21 34.73 -23.12
CA GLU A 246 -7.47 35.42 -22.85
C GLU A 246 -8.66 34.59 -23.30
N GLN A 247 -9.63 34.44 -22.40
CA GLN A 247 -10.93 33.82 -22.66
C GLN A 247 -11.92 34.95 -22.93
N THR A 248 -12.46 34.98 -24.15
CA THR A 248 -13.44 36.01 -24.54
C THR A 248 -14.80 35.71 -23.91
N ALA A 249 -15.44 36.72 -23.34
CA ALA A 249 -16.84 36.64 -22.93
C ALA A 249 -17.78 37.00 -24.08
N ALA A 250 -18.90 36.28 -24.21
CA ALA A 250 -19.97 36.61 -25.15
C ALA A 250 -21.35 36.41 -24.49
N PRO A 251 -22.09 37.47 -24.13
CA PRO A 251 -21.76 38.90 -24.28
C PRO A 251 -20.60 39.36 -23.39
N ALA A 252 -20.09 40.58 -23.61
CA ALA A 252 -19.02 41.16 -22.79
C ALA A 252 -19.39 41.16 -21.29
N ALA A 253 -18.42 40.84 -20.44
CA ALA A 253 -18.65 40.64 -19.01
C ALA A 253 -18.64 41.98 -18.26
N THR A 254 -19.77 42.70 -18.30
CA THR A 254 -19.90 44.04 -17.71
C THR A 254 -20.59 43.98 -16.35
N LEU A 255 -19.86 44.33 -15.29
CA LEU A 255 -20.36 44.49 -13.94
C LEU A 255 -20.85 45.92 -13.74
N ASN A 256 -22.15 46.08 -13.47
CA ASN A 256 -22.75 47.37 -13.17
C ASN A 256 -23.07 47.47 -11.68
N PHE A 257 -22.66 48.57 -11.06
CA PHE A 257 -22.96 48.88 -9.66
C PHE A 257 -23.85 50.11 -9.58
N ASP A 258 -24.90 50.04 -8.77
CA ASP A 258 -25.81 51.17 -8.53
C ASP A 258 -25.19 52.24 -7.61
N GLU A 259 -25.95 53.30 -7.33
CA GLU A 259 -25.53 54.40 -6.43
C GLU A 259 -25.24 53.93 -5.00
N ASN A 260 -25.85 52.83 -4.55
CA ASN A 260 -25.61 52.25 -3.24
C ASN A 260 -24.41 51.28 -3.23
N GLY A 261 -23.75 51.10 -4.37
CA GLY A 261 -22.62 50.21 -4.51
C GLY A 261 -22.98 48.74 -4.65
N VAL A 262 -24.24 48.41 -4.91
CA VAL A 262 -24.70 47.03 -5.09
C VAL A 262 -24.64 46.65 -6.57
N MET A 263 -24.13 45.46 -6.86
CA MET A 263 -24.09 44.94 -8.23
C MET A 263 -25.49 44.62 -8.77
N ASP A 264 -25.73 44.88 -10.05
CA ASP A 264 -26.98 44.53 -10.74
C ASP A 264 -27.27 43.02 -10.64
N PRO A 265 -28.36 42.61 -9.95
CA PRO A 265 -28.69 41.20 -9.79
C PRO A 265 -29.12 40.51 -11.08
N ALA A 266 -29.42 41.26 -12.15
CA ALA A 266 -29.79 40.69 -13.45
C ALA A 266 -28.59 40.18 -14.26
N ALA A 267 -27.36 40.60 -13.93
CA ALA A 267 -26.17 40.31 -14.70
C ALA A 267 -24.97 39.99 -13.80
N THR A 268 -25.05 38.89 -13.04
CA THR A 268 -23.97 38.46 -12.14
C THR A 268 -23.07 37.38 -12.72
N ALA A 269 -23.59 36.53 -13.62
CA ALA A 269 -22.86 35.42 -14.21
C ALA A 269 -22.49 35.67 -15.68
N PHE A 270 -21.21 35.51 -15.99
CA PHE A 270 -20.66 35.73 -17.33
C PHE A 270 -19.97 34.48 -17.85
N THR A 271 -20.27 34.10 -19.09
CA THR A 271 -19.65 32.93 -19.72
C THR A 271 -18.41 33.35 -20.49
N PHE A 272 -17.27 32.78 -20.11
CA PHE A 272 -15.97 32.97 -20.74
C PHE A 272 -15.58 31.72 -21.54
N GLY A 273 -15.02 31.92 -22.74
CA GLY A 273 -14.66 30.83 -23.64
C GLY A 273 -15.85 30.30 -24.46
N ALA A 274 -15.61 29.24 -25.24
CA ALA A 274 -16.60 28.70 -26.16
C ALA A 274 -16.68 27.18 -26.15
N GLY A 275 -17.86 26.66 -26.51
CA GLY A 275 -18.11 25.24 -26.70
C GLY A 275 -17.81 24.42 -25.44
N ALA A 276 -17.14 23.29 -25.63
CA ALA A 276 -16.81 22.38 -24.54
C ALA A 276 -15.80 22.96 -23.55
N LEU A 277 -15.24 24.18 -23.72
CA LEU A 277 -14.32 24.86 -22.80
C LEU A 277 -14.94 26.08 -22.10
N ALA A 278 -16.23 26.34 -22.35
CA ALA A 278 -16.93 27.46 -21.72
C ALA A 278 -16.98 27.30 -20.19
N MET A 279 -16.76 28.42 -19.49
CA MET A 279 -16.77 28.54 -18.04
C MET A 279 -17.63 29.72 -17.63
N SER A 280 -18.58 29.51 -16.74
CA SER A 280 -19.36 30.58 -16.12
C SER A 280 -18.60 31.14 -14.93
N VAL A 281 -18.43 32.45 -14.87
CA VAL A 281 -17.91 33.15 -13.70
C VAL A 281 -19.05 33.98 -13.12
N ASP A 282 -19.58 33.56 -11.99
CA ASP A 282 -20.62 34.25 -11.24
C ASP A 282 -19.99 35.17 -10.18
N MET A 283 -20.31 36.45 -10.28
CA MET A 283 -19.81 37.51 -9.42
C MET A 283 -20.86 38.06 -8.45
N ALA A 284 -21.94 37.28 -8.25
CA ALA A 284 -23.01 37.63 -7.32
C ALA A 284 -22.48 38.01 -5.93
N GLY A 285 -23.04 39.07 -5.36
CA GLY A 285 -22.63 39.59 -4.05
C GLY A 285 -21.39 40.47 -4.08
N SER A 286 -20.83 40.78 -5.26
CA SER A 286 -19.82 41.83 -5.39
C SER A 286 -20.41 43.21 -5.09
N GLN A 287 -19.63 44.09 -4.48
CA GLN A 287 -20.08 45.43 -4.11
C GLN A 287 -18.95 46.46 -4.14
N LEU A 288 -19.33 47.73 -4.23
CA LEU A 288 -18.46 48.86 -3.98
C LEU A 288 -18.38 49.13 -2.47
N SER A 289 -17.17 49.33 -1.95
CA SER A 289 -16.93 49.52 -0.52
C SER A 289 -15.80 50.50 -0.26
N ALA A 290 -15.87 51.22 0.87
CA ALA A 290 -14.79 52.06 1.34
C ALA A 290 -13.62 51.18 1.80
N GLY A 291 -12.48 51.24 1.10
CA GLY A 291 -11.34 50.40 1.41
C GLY A 291 -10.50 50.07 0.17
N ARG A 292 -9.70 49.00 0.26
CA ARG A 292 -8.91 48.49 -0.87
C ARG A 292 -9.68 47.37 -1.58
N PHE A 293 -9.31 47.08 -2.83
CA PHE A 293 -9.82 45.91 -3.53
C PHE A 293 -9.54 44.63 -2.73
N THR A 294 -10.56 43.82 -2.49
CA THR A 294 -10.42 42.52 -1.80
C THR A 294 -11.33 41.46 -2.40
N VAL A 295 -10.90 40.20 -2.29
CA VAL A 295 -11.70 39.02 -2.66
C VAL A 295 -12.39 38.51 -1.40
N ALA A 296 -13.71 38.64 -1.34
CA ALA A 296 -14.53 38.18 -0.22
C ALA A 296 -14.67 36.66 -0.21
N SER A 297 -14.88 36.08 -1.39
CA SER A 297 -15.00 34.64 -1.61
C SER A 297 -14.53 34.30 -3.03
N ALA A 298 -13.95 33.11 -3.19
CA ALA A 298 -13.64 32.53 -4.49
C ALA A 298 -13.73 31.01 -4.38
N SER A 299 -14.63 30.40 -5.13
CA SER A 299 -14.80 28.95 -5.17
C SER A 299 -15.12 28.48 -6.58
N ASP A 300 -14.67 27.29 -6.93
CA ASP A 300 -15.01 26.65 -8.20
C ASP A 300 -15.73 25.32 -7.98
N ASN A 301 -16.41 24.85 -9.02
CA ASN A 301 -17.04 23.53 -9.02
C ASN A 301 -16.12 22.41 -9.57
N GLY A 302 -14.90 22.74 -9.97
CA GLY A 302 -13.94 21.76 -10.49
C GLY A 302 -13.47 20.81 -9.40
N LYS A 303 -13.36 19.52 -9.74
CA LYS A 303 -12.86 18.49 -8.82
C LYS A 303 -11.53 17.94 -9.29
N GLY A 304 -10.56 17.99 -8.39
CA GLY A 304 -9.30 17.26 -8.53
C GLY A 304 -9.48 15.78 -8.20
N LEU A 305 -8.46 14.99 -8.53
CA LEU A 305 -8.30 13.65 -7.97
C LEU A 305 -7.92 13.76 -6.47
N SER A 306 -8.61 13.02 -5.62
CA SER A 306 -8.32 12.95 -4.18
C SER A 306 -7.13 12.01 -3.95
N SER A 307 -6.05 12.49 -3.34
CA SER A 307 -4.88 11.65 -3.01
C SER A 307 -5.12 10.79 -1.78
N LEU A 308 -4.49 9.61 -1.71
CA LEU A 308 -4.54 8.75 -0.53
C LEU A 308 -4.00 9.50 0.70
N SER A 309 -4.87 9.77 1.66
CA SER A 309 -4.58 10.50 2.89
C SER A 309 -4.28 9.55 4.04
N SER A 310 -5.08 8.49 4.18
CA SER A 310 -4.89 7.52 5.25
C SER A 310 -5.27 6.11 4.82
N LEU A 311 -4.57 5.11 5.37
CA LEU A 311 -4.87 3.69 5.22
C LEU A 311 -5.13 3.10 6.60
N SER A 312 -6.10 2.20 6.73
CA SER A 312 -6.28 1.38 7.93
C SER A 312 -6.71 -0.03 7.56
N ILE A 313 -6.28 -1.01 8.34
CA ILE A 313 -6.61 -2.42 8.12
C ILE A 313 -7.20 -2.93 9.42
N ASP A 314 -8.42 -3.48 9.35
CA ASP A 314 -9.09 -4.02 10.52
C ASP A 314 -8.69 -5.47 10.82
N GLN A 315 -9.14 -5.99 11.97
CA GLN A 315 -8.83 -7.37 12.40
C GLN A 315 -9.45 -8.44 11.50
N THR A 316 -10.49 -8.07 10.74
CA THR A 316 -11.16 -8.93 9.75
C THR A 316 -10.45 -8.89 8.39
N GLY A 317 -9.37 -8.11 8.27
CA GLY A 317 -8.56 -7.95 7.07
C GLY A 317 -9.13 -7.01 6.02
N THR A 318 -10.19 -6.25 6.32
CA THR A 318 -10.69 -5.24 5.40
C THR A 318 -9.73 -4.05 5.39
N ILE A 319 -9.31 -3.67 4.20
CA ILE A 319 -8.42 -2.55 3.95
C ILE A 319 -9.29 -1.33 3.59
N TRP A 320 -9.22 -0.32 4.46
CA TRP A 320 -9.94 0.93 4.34
C TRP A 320 -8.97 2.04 3.95
N ALA A 321 -9.27 2.75 2.86
CA ALA A 321 -8.51 3.90 2.40
C ALA A 321 -9.36 5.17 2.50
N THR A 322 -8.74 6.27 2.90
CA THR A 322 -9.35 7.60 2.88
C THR A 322 -8.60 8.46 1.87
N TYR A 323 -9.35 9.08 0.95
CA TYR A 323 -8.81 9.96 -0.08
C TYR A 323 -9.23 11.41 0.22
N GLY A 324 -8.26 12.31 0.39
CA GLY A 324 -8.55 13.70 0.77
C GLY A 324 -9.38 13.82 2.06
N ALA A 325 -10.50 14.55 1.97
CA ALA A 325 -11.46 14.75 3.06
C ALA A 325 -12.72 13.87 2.94
N GLU A 326 -12.70 12.89 2.04
CA GLU A 326 -13.83 11.98 1.81
C GLU A 326 -13.95 10.92 2.92
N ASP A 327 -15.09 10.24 2.96
CA ASP A 327 -15.29 9.08 3.81
C ASP A 327 -14.34 7.93 3.43
N ARG A 328 -14.05 7.06 4.40
CA ARG A 328 -13.26 5.85 4.14
C ARG A 328 -13.97 4.92 3.16
N VAL A 329 -13.23 4.38 2.20
CA VAL A 329 -13.70 3.42 1.19
C VAL A 329 -12.99 2.08 1.38
N ALA A 330 -13.74 0.99 1.33
CA ALA A 330 -13.19 -0.36 1.39
C ALA A 330 -12.54 -0.73 0.04
N MET A 331 -11.26 -1.09 0.07
CA MET A 331 -10.45 -1.37 -1.13
C MET A 331 -10.24 -2.86 -1.38
N GLY A 332 -10.39 -3.69 -0.36
CA GLY A 332 -10.26 -5.14 -0.45
C GLY A 332 -10.28 -5.78 0.91
N LYS A 333 -10.41 -7.10 0.95
CA LYS A 333 -10.27 -7.89 2.19
C LYS A 333 -9.16 -8.91 2.01
N VAL A 334 -8.18 -8.92 2.91
CA VAL A 334 -7.07 -9.87 2.89
C VAL A 334 -7.60 -11.30 3.00
N MET A 335 -7.11 -12.17 2.12
CA MET A 335 -7.44 -13.61 2.13
C MET A 335 -6.38 -14.37 2.91
N LEU A 336 -6.80 -15.25 3.83
CA LEU A 336 -5.91 -16.19 4.48
C LEU A 336 -6.09 -17.59 3.90
N ALA A 337 -5.00 -18.33 3.79
CA ALA A 337 -4.99 -19.73 3.40
C ALA A 337 -4.58 -20.62 4.59
N SER A 338 -5.23 -21.76 4.76
CA SER A 338 -4.85 -22.82 5.68
C SER A 338 -4.70 -24.13 4.91
N PHE A 339 -4.03 -25.09 5.53
CA PHE A 339 -3.74 -26.40 4.94
C PHE A 339 -4.07 -27.47 5.95
N SER A 340 -4.60 -28.61 5.48
CA SER A 340 -4.85 -29.77 6.34
C SER A 340 -3.55 -30.31 6.95
N ASN A 341 -2.44 -30.24 6.21
CA ASN A 341 -1.12 -30.64 6.69
C ASN A 341 -0.06 -29.58 6.35
N PRO A 342 0.16 -28.57 7.21
CA PRO A 342 1.17 -27.54 6.97
C PRO A 342 2.60 -28.10 6.82
N SER A 343 2.93 -29.20 7.52
CA SER A 343 4.25 -29.84 7.43
C SER A 343 4.54 -30.48 6.08
N GLY A 344 3.53 -30.66 5.22
CA GLY A 344 3.70 -31.10 3.83
C GLY A 344 4.06 -29.98 2.86
N LEU A 345 4.04 -28.71 3.29
CA LEU A 345 4.37 -27.58 2.43
C LEU A 345 5.85 -27.62 2.02
N ARG A 346 6.13 -27.27 0.77
CA ARG A 346 7.50 -27.15 0.26
C ARG A 346 8.02 -25.75 0.53
N VAL A 347 9.21 -25.65 1.12
CA VAL A 347 9.89 -24.36 1.34
C VAL A 347 10.46 -23.87 0.02
N LEU A 348 10.21 -22.59 -0.33
CA LEU A 348 10.72 -21.96 -1.55
C LEU A 348 11.89 -20.98 -1.27
N GLY A 349 12.07 -20.58 -0.02
CA GLY A 349 12.96 -19.48 0.38
C GLY A 349 12.15 -18.23 0.75
N ASN A 350 12.81 -17.18 1.25
CA ASN A 350 12.19 -15.90 1.63
C ASN A 350 10.95 -16.05 2.55
N SER A 351 10.99 -16.98 3.50
CA SER A 351 9.84 -17.32 4.38
C SER A 351 8.55 -17.68 3.62
N SER A 352 8.68 -18.20 2.39
CA SER A 352 7.57 -18.54 1.50
C SER A 352 7.50 -20.05 1.24
N PHE A 353 6.28 -20.52 1.05
CA PHE A 353 5.92 -21.94 0.96
C PHE A 353 5.02 -22.19 -0.27
N ALA A 354 5.17 -23.35 -0.88
CA ALA A 354 4.28 -23.86 -1.92
C ALA A 354 3.47 -25.06 -1.43
N ALA A 355 2.22 -25.16 -1.90
CA ALA A 355 1.40 -26.34 -1.71
C ALA A 355 1.97 -27.56 -2.44
N THR A 356 1.82 -28.73 -1.86
CA THR A 356 2.21 -30.03 -2.41
C THR A 356 1.03 -31.00 -2.34
N ALA A 357 1.19 -32.20 -2.92
CA ALA A 357 0.21 -33.27 -2.73
C ALA A 357 0.06 -33.67 -1.25
N ASP A 358 1.15 -33.62 -0.47
CA ASP A 358 1.17 -34.01 0.95
C ASP A 358 0.55 -32.95 1.88
N SER A 359 0.58 -31.67 1.49
CA SER A 359 -0.07 -30.60 2.26
C SER A 359 -1.58 -30.56 2.08
N GLY A 360 -2.07 -31.13 0.97
CA GLY A 360 -3.41 -30.88 0.46
C GLY A 360 -3.53 -29.52 -0.24
N SER A 361 -4.74 -29.26 -0.77
CA SER A 361 -5.07 -27.98 -1.39
C SER A 361 -5.26 -26.87 -0.35
N ALA A 362 -5.01 -25.63 -0.75
CA ALA A 362 -5.23 -24.46 0.11
C ALA A 362 -6.73 -24.27 0.39
N ILE A 363 -7.09 -24.17 1.67
CA ILE A 363 -8.43 -23.79 2.12
C ILE A 363 -8.37 -22.31 2.47
N VAL A 364 -9.19 -21.49 1.84
CA VAL A 364 -9.19 -20.03 2.08
C VAL A 364 -10.36 -19.59 2.91
N GLY A 365 -10.15 -18.54 3.70
CA GLY A 365 -11.16 -17.96 4.58
C GLY A 365 -10.84 -16.53 4.99
N GLU A 366 -11.83 -15.90 5.58
CA GLU A 366 -11.69 -14.55 6.12
C GLU A 366 -10.86 -14.59 7.42
N PRO A 367 -10.00 -13.59 7.66
CA PRO A 367 -9.42 -13.37 8.98
C PRO A 367 -10.49 -13.29 10.07
N SER A 368 -10.16 -13.79 11.26
CA SER A 368 -11.07 -13.87 12.42
C SER A 368 -12.30 -14.79 12.23
N SER A 369 -12.37 -15.55 11.14
CA SER A 369 -13.40 -16.59 10.96
C SER A 369 -12.95 -17.94 11.56
N GLN A 370 -13.86 -18.90 11.67
CA GLN A 370 -13.56 -20.20 12.26
C GLN A 370 -12.43 -20.91 11.49
N GLY A 371 -11.36 -21.28 12.20
CA GLY A 371 -10.18 -21.93 11.61
C GLY A 371 -9.11 -20.98 11.06
N PHE A 372 -9.35 -19.65 11.16
CA PHE A 372 -8.40 -18.63 10.74
C PHE A 372 -8.10 -17.66 11.89
N GLY A 373 -6.85 -17.23 11.98
CA GLY A 373 -6.39 -16.23 12.93
C GLY A 373 -6.93 -14.84 12.58
N MET A 374 -6.88 -13.94 13.56
CA MET A 374 -7.16 -12.52 13.33
C MET A 374 -5.94 -11.81 12.77
N LEU A 375 -6.17 -10.71 12.05
CA LEU A 375 -5.08 -9.86 11.59
C LEU A 375 -4.79 -8.74 12.58
N ARG A 376 -3.51 -8.42 12.71
CA ARG A 376 -3.04 -7.28 13.47
C ARG A 376 -2.21 -6.40 12.56
N SER A 377 -2.74 -5.21 12.27
CA SER A 377 -2.04 -4.16 11.54
C SER A 377 -1.04 -3.43 12.43
N GLY A 378 0.05 -2.92 11.85
CA GLY A 378 1.09 -2.24 12.62
C GLY A 378 2.06 -3.18 13.32
N ALA A 379 2.11 -4.46 12.95
CA ALA A 379 2.87 -5.48 13.65
C ALA A 379 3.43 -6.56 12.71
N LEU A 380 4.54 -7.16 13.10
CA LEU A 380 5.17 -8.28 12.40
C LEU A 380 5.32 -9.48 13.33
N GLU A 381 5.26 -10.68 12.77
CA GLU A 381 5.55 -11.91 13.47
C GLU A 381 7.04 -12.23 13.38
N SER A 382 7.74 -12.30 14.51
CA SER A 382 9.14 -12.75 14.58
C SER A 382 9.26 -14.25 14.30
N ALA A 383 10.48 -14.72 14.04
CA ALA A 383 10.75 -16.16 13.97
C ALA A 383 10.30 -16.86 15.26
N ASN A 384 9.77 -18.08 15.14
CA ASN A 384 9.37 -18.91 16.29
C ASN A 384 10.54 -19.72 16.88
N VAL A 385 11.76 -19.19 16.77
CA VAL A 385 12.99 -19.84 17.21
C VAL A 385 13.49 -19.18 18.49
N ASP A 386 13.71 -19.95 19.55
CA ASP A 386 14.39 -19.48 20.76
C ASP A 386 15.89 -19.72 20.64
N LEU A 387 16.67 -18.63 20.59
CA LEU A 387 18.13 -18.68 20.47
C LEU A 387 18.78 -19.47 21.62
N THR A 388 18.24 -19.36 22.84
CA THR A 388 18.81 -20.03 24.01
C THR A 388 18.67 -21.55 23.88
N GLU A 389 17.49 -22.02 23.47
CA GLU A 389 17.23 -23.43 23.21
C GLU A 389 18.12 -23.95 22.07
N GLN A 390 18.20 -23.22 20.96
CA GLN A 390 19.04 -23.61 19.81
C GLN A 390 20.53 -23.70 20.17
N LEU A 391 21.05 -22.82 21.04
CA LEU A 391 22.46 -22.88 21.46
C LEU A 391 22.74 -24.10 22.36
N VAL A 392 21.78 -24.50 23.20
CA VAL A 392 21.89 -25.72 24.00
C VAL A 392 21.83 -26.97 23.11
N ASP A 393 20.90 -27.01 22.16
CA ASP A 393 20.79 -28.09 21.18
C ASP A 393 22.05 -28.21 20.34
N LEU A 394 22.66 -27.09 19.94
CA LEU A 394 23.92 -27.07 19.20
C LEU A 394 25.06 -27.73 20.01
N ILE A 395 25.16 -27.43 21.30
CA ILE A 395 26.16 -28.06 22.19
C ILE A 395 25.90 -29.56 22.31
N ALA A 396 24.64 -29.98 22.42
CA ALA A 396 24.27 -31.39 22.46
C ALA A 396 24.63 -32.12 21.15
N ALA A 397 24.30 -31.53 20.00
CA ALA A 397 24.62 -32.07 18.68
C ALA A 397 26.13 -32.14 18.44
N GLN A 398 26.90 -31.14 18.88
CA GLN A 398 28.38 -31.16 18.83
C GLN A 398 28.97 -32.29 19.69
N ARG A 399 28.45 -32.52 20.90
CA ARG A 399 28.87 -33.65 21.74
C ARG A 399 28.56 -35.00 21.09
N ASN A 400 27.39 -35.13 20.46
CA ASN A 400 27.01 -36.33 19.71
C ASN A 400 27.93 -36.60 18.51
N TYR A 401 28.31 -35.53 17.79
CA TYR A 401 29.29 -35.61 16.71
C TYR A 401 30.66 -36.09 17.23
N GLN A 402 31.17 -35.49 18.33
CA GLN A 402 32.44 -35.89 18.94
C GLN A 402 32.42 -37.34 19.44
N ALA A 403 31.31 -37.78 20.06
CA ALA A 403 31.15 -39.16 20.51
C ALA A 403 31.17 -40.16 19.34
N SER A 404 30.45 -39.85 18.25
CA SER A 404 30.43 -40.68 17.03
C SER A 404 31.80 -40.73 16.34
N ALA A 405 32.51 -39.61 16.29
CA ALA A 405 33.88 -39.54 15.77
C ALA A 405 34.86 -40.38 16.60
N LYS A 406 34.74 -40.37 17.93
CA LYS A 406 35.57 -41.20 18.82
C LYS A 406 35.30 -42.70 18.64
N ALA A 407 34.04 -43.08 18.43
CA ALA A 407 33.68 -44.46 18.11
C ALA A 407 34.29 -44.92 16.78
N LEU A 408 34.33 -44.05 15.77
CA LEU A 408 34.96 -44.32 14.48
C LEU A 408 36.47 -44.46 14.61
N GLU A 409 37.14 -43.58 15.36
CA GLU A 409 38.58 -43.68 15.65
C GLU A 409 38.93 -45.00 16.34
N THR A 410 38.15 -45.40 17.36
CA THR A 410 38.35 -46.66 18.07
C THR A 410 38.20 -47.86 17.13
N SER A 411 37.23 -47.81 16.21
CA SER A 411 37.03 -48.85 15.20
C SER A 411 38.20 -48.93 14.22
N LYS A 412 38.76 -47.79 13.81
CA LYS A 412 39.96 -47.71 12.98
C LYS A 412 41.17 -48.34 13.69
N THR A 413 41.43 -47.97 14.95
CA THR A 413 42.54 -48.53 15.74
C THR A 413 42.45 -50.05 15.87
N MET A 414 41.24 -50.60 16.04
CA MET A 414 41.03 -52.06 16.06
C MET A 414 41.35 -52.70 14.70
N MET A 415 40.96 -52.08 13.59
CA MET A 415 41.28 -52.58 12.24
C MET A 415 42.78 -52.56 11.97
N ASP A 416 43.45 -51.47 12.32
CA ASP A 416 44.91 -51.33 12.17
C ASP A 416 45.65 -52.39 13.02
N SER A 417 45.16 -52.66 14.23
CA SER A 417 45.70 -53.73 15.09
C SER A 417 45.53 -55.11 14.46
N ILE A 418 44.37 -55.40 13.85
CA ILE A 418 44.12 -56.68 13.14
C ILE A 418 45.05 -56.80 11.92
N MET A 419 45.28 -55.73 11.17
CA MET A 419 46.19 -55.75 10.02
C MET A 419 47.63 -56.03 10.44
N ASN A 420 48.08 -55.44 11.54
CA ASN A 420 49.44 -55.65 12.09
C ASN A 420 49.66 -57.03 12.72
N ILE A 421 48.62 -57.84 12.94
CA ILE A 421 48.78 -59.24 13.41
C ILE A 421 49.13 -60.18 12.24
N ARG A 422 48.90 -59.77 10.98
CA ARG A 422 49.16 -60.59 9.79
C ARG A 422 50.45 -60.25 9.05
N GLY A 423 51.18 -59.21 9.46
CA GLY A 423 52.53 -58.87 8.98
C GLY A 423 53.54 -59.14 10.07
#